data_AF-A0A2P6JPL3-F1
#
_entry.id   AF-A0A2P6JPL3-F1
#
_cell.length_a   1.000
_cell.length_b   1.000
_cell.length_c   1.000
_cell.angle_alpha   90.00
_cell.angle_beta   90.00
_cell.angle_gamma   90.00
#
_symmetry.space_group_name_H-M   'P 1'
#
loop_
_entity.id
_entity.type
_entity.pdbx_description
1 polymer ?
#
loop_
_entity_poly.entity_id
_entity_poly.type
_entity_poly.pdbx_seq_one_letter_code
_entity_poly.pdbx_strand_id
1 'polypeptide(L)'
;MPNQPTPLATAQPPPLYYLDNFQQALDWLRQRYADLLDSEEQHFMLHFTRLPEPSRALLVRLIMRKGPHYRSDKLSYAEIGDIEQAAGPLLELGWLSDDQPIDALQLGQLLHKDEILPLLPANPGLRALRKPDLIELLHAAQPDPRPFAQWCPEHDARLFTLHLADLVERLRLIFFGNLAQGWEEFVLAQLGVFRYEQVPFTADSRGFSCREDIELYRHLHRCRQSLELGLPTAEVVALLGEPECGNPWLRSRTARLEFTLARQLEREEQLDAALALYQRSGWKGARQRQIRILEKRQQHQHAYALVQAALAAPEDDAELQLVLRAQRRLARKLGQAAVPVAVETDSTRLDLALPGPHPLGVELAVCEHLGSAQAPVHYVENALVTGLFGLLCWEAIFAPLPGAFFHPFHSAPADLHSPDFHRRRHELFADSLAQLDSDHYQHRIRQTWQRKQGIQSPFVNWSLLSEELLDQALHCLPAAHLRLWFQRLLLDLRGNRAGMPDLIQFWPEERRYRMIEVKGPGDRLQDNQRRWLAFCARHGMPVDVCYVHWTP
;
A
#
# COMPACT_ATOMS: atom_id res chain seq x y z
N MET A 1 -27.76 6.24 -8.39
CA MET A 1 -27.36 5.74 -7.06
C MET A 1 -26.45 6.79 -6.45
N PRO A 2 -26.77 7.43 -5.31
CA PRO A 2 -25.83 8.34 -4.66
C PRO A 2 -24.76 7.49 -3.94
N ASN A 3 -23.75 7.09 -4.72
CA ASN A 3 -22.34 7.34 -4.49
C ASN A 3 -21.94 7.80 -3.06
N GLN A 4 -21.30 6.87 -2.33
CA GLN A 4 -20.95 6.88 -0.90
C GLN A 4 -22.12 6.95 0.08
N PRO A 5 -22.01 6.26 1.22
CA PRO A 5 -22.96 6.47 2.29
C PRO A 5 -22.96 7.95 2.70
N THR A 6 -24.15 8.53 2.80
CA THR A 6 -24.34 9.95 3.16
C THR A 6 -23.58 10.23 4.45
N PRO A 7 -22.73 11.28 4.50
CA PRO A 7 -22.05 11.65 5.73
C PRO A 7 -23.07 11.87 6.84
N LEU A 8 -22.86 11.25 7.99
CA LEU A 8 -23.75 11.41 9.12
C LEU A 8 -23.66 12.87 9.59
N ALA A 9 -24.77 13.60 9.45
CA ALA A 9 -24.90 14.97 9.94
C ALA A 9 -24.89 15.06 11.49
N THR A 10 -24.89 13.91 12.18
CA THR A 10 -24.92 13.78 13.64
C THR A 10 -23.68 13.06 14.16
N ALA A 11 -23.13 13.54 15.28
CA ALA A 11 -21.87 13.08 15.87
C ALA A 11 -21.85 11.61 16.36
N GLN A 12 -22.97 10.87 16.25
CA GLN A 12 -23.00 9.43 16.49
C GLN A 12 -23.77 8.71 15.36
N PRO A 13 -23.20 7.64 14.77
CA PRO A 13 -23.90 6.77 13.83
C PRO A 13 -25.08 6.05 14.51
N PRO A 14 -26.13 5.66 13.76
CA PRO A 14 -27.22 4.85 14.30
C PRO A 14 -26.67 3.51 14.83
N PRO A 15 -27.26 2.90 15.88
CA PRO A 15 -26.67 1.75 16.56
C PRO A 15 -26.28 0.56 15.66
N LEU A 16 -27.04 0.31 14.59
CA LEU A 16 -26.84 -0.82 13.66
C LEU A 16 -26.13 -0.45 12.34
N TYR A 17 -25.47 0.72 12.27
CA TYR A 17 -24.81 1.20 11.04
C TYR A 17 -23.87 0.16 10.37
N TYR A 18 -23.18 -0.64 11.17
CA TYR A 18 -22.26 -1.68 10.69
C TYR A 18 -22.99 -2.82 9.98
N LEU A 19 -24.21 -3.15 10.42
CA LEU A 19 -25.06 -4.15 9.78
C LEU A 19 -25.56 -3.64 8.43
N ASP A 20 -25.99 -2.38 8.37
CA ASP A 20 -26.43 -1.74 7.13
C ASP A 20 -25.30 -1.69 6.10
N ASN A 21 -24.09 -1.32 6.53
CA ASN A 21 -22.89 -1.29 5.69
C ASN A 21 -22.55 -2.67 5.14
N PHE A 22 -22.59 -3.70 5.98
CA PHE A 22 -22.34 -5.07 5.55
C PHE A 22 -23.41 -5.54 4.56
N GLN A 23 -24.69 -5.23 4.82
CA GLN A 23 -25.79 -5.53 3.90
C GLN A 23 -25.59 -4.84 2.55
N GLN A 24 -25.21 -3.56 2.54
CA GLN A 24 -24.91 -2.81 1.32
C GLN A 24 -23.77 -3.47 0.52
N ALA A 25 -22.73 -3.96 1.20
CA ALA A 25 -21.64 -4.68 0.56
C ALA A 25 -22.12 -6.00 -0.07
N LEU A 26 -22.95 -6.78 0.64
CA LEU A 26 -23.53 -8.01 0.10
C LEU A 26 -24.43 -7.72 -1.11
N ASP A 27 -25.24 -6.69 -1.07
CA ASP A 27 -26.10 -6.33 -2.20
C ASP A 27 -25.27 -5.88 -3.42
N TRP A 28 -24.16 -5.18 -3.19
CA TRP A 28 -23.19 -4.84 -4.25
C TRP A 28 -22.60 -6.09 -4.90
N LEU A 29 -22.16 -7.05 -4.09
CA LEU A 29 -21.62 -8.33 -4.55
C LEU A 29 -22.65 -9.11 -5.36
N ARG A 30 -23.88 -9.22 -4.87
CA ARG A 30 -24.98 -9.91 -5.56
C ARG A 30 -25.30 -9.26 -6.90
N GLN A 31 -25.24 -7.93 -6.99
CA GLN A 31 -25.57 -7.22 -8.22
C GLN A 31 -24.51 -7.36 -9.32
N ARG A 32 -23.22 -7.42 -8.95
CA ARG A 32 -22.10 -7.31 -9.91
C ARG A 32 -21.30 -8.59 -10.13
N TYR A 33 -21.36 -9.52 -9.18
CA TYR A 33 -20.52 -10.71 -9.17
C TYR A 33 -21.31 -12.00 -9.05
N ALA A 34 -22.64 -11.99 -9.27
CA ALA A 34 -23.48 -13.19 -9.19
C ALA A 34 -22.94 -14.36 -10.03
N ASP A 35 -22.29 -14.06 -11.17
CA ASP A 35 -21.64 -15.01 -12.06
C ASP A 35 -20.34 -15.62 -11.49
N LEU A 36 -19.70 -14.97 -10.52
CA LEU A 36 -18.44 -15.41 -9.90
C LEU A 36 -18.61 -16.02 -8.50
N LEU A 37 -19.81 -15.92 -7.92
CA LEU A 37 -20.11 -16.47 -6.60
C LEU A 37 -20.42 -17.97 -6.72
N ASP A 38 -19.76 -18.77 -5.89
CA ASP A 38 -20.01 -20.21 -5.79
C ASP A 38 -21.24 -20.53 -4.93
N SER A 39 -21.57 -21.82 -4.79
CA SER A 39 -22.71 -22.26 -4.01
C SER A 39 -22.62 -21.92 -2.53
N GLU A 40 -21.41 -21.89 -1.96
CA GLU A 40 -21.17 -21.58 -0.55
C GLU A 40 -21.49 -20.11 -0.27
N GLU A 41 -20.97 -19.21 -1.10
CA GLU A 41 -21.19 -17.76 -0.99
C GLU A 41 -22.65 -17.39 -1.26
N GLN A 42 -23.27 -17.98 -2.29
CA GLN A 42 -24.68 -17.76 -2.59
C GLN A 42 -25.58 -18.24 -1.45
N HIS A 43 -25.28 -19.41 -0.86
CA HIS A 43 -25.99 -19.94 0.31
C HIS A 43 -25.86 -18.98 1.51
N PHE A 44 -24.64 -18.53 1.81
CA PHE A 44 -24.40 -17.57 2.90
C PHE A 44 -25.24 -16.30 2.71
N MET A 45 -25.20 -15.68 1.54
CA MET A 45 -25.90 -14.42 1.27
C MET A 45 -27.42 -14.56 1.33
N LEU A 46 -27.96 -15.73 0.96
CA LEU A 46 -29.39 -16.01 1.03
C LEU A 46 -29.83 -16.23 2.48
N HIS A 47 -29.11 -17.05 3.24
CA HIS A 47 -29.43 -17.33 4.64
C HIS A 47 -29.22 -16.12 5.54
N PHE A 48 -28.21 -15.29 5.28
CA PHE A 48 -27.93 -14.10 6.07
C PHE A 48 -29.13 -13.14 6.12
N THR A 49 -29.82 -12.95 4.99
CA THR A 49 -30.99 -12.06 4.93
C THR A 49 -32.22 -12.59 5.67
N ARG A 50 -32.27 -13.90 5.95
CA ARG A 50 -33.39 -14.56 6.63
C ARG A 50 -33.22 -14.64 8.15
N LEU A 51 -32.01 -14.39 8.64
CA LEU A 51 -31.72 -14.40 10.07
C LEU A 51 -32.43 -13.24 10.79
N PRO A 52 -32.80 -13.43 12.07
CA PRO A 52 -33.24 -12.32 12.92
C PRO A 52 -32.21 -11.20 12.96
N GLU A 53 -32.66 -9.96 13.06
CA GLU A 53 -31.79 -8.78 13.10
C GLU A 53 -30.70 -8.85 14.20
N PRO A 54 -31.00 -9.28 15.46
CA PRO A 54 -29.96 -9.46 16.48
C PRO A 54 -28.89 -10.48 16.09
N SER A 55 -29.26 -11.58 15.43
CA SER A 55 -28.31 -12.59 14.96
C SER A 55 -27.43 -12.08 13.83
N ARG A 56 -28.01 -11.32 12.89
CA ARG A 56 -27.24 -10.67 11.81
C ARG A 56 -26.27 -9.64 12.39
N ALA A 57 -26.73 -8.82 13.33
CA ALA A 57 -25.90 -7.83 14.02
C ALA A 57 -24.75 -8.49 14.77
N LEU A 58 -25.03 -9.55 15.54
CA LEU A 58 -24.00 -10.31 16.25
C LEU A 58 -22.96 -10.87 15.28
N LEU A 59 -23.40 -11.52 14.21
CA LEU A 59 -22.48 -12.07 13.22
C LEU A 59 -21.54 -11.01 12.64
N VAL A 60 -22.07 -9.85 12.25
CA VAL A 60 -21.26 -8.76 11.69
C VAL A 60 -20.29 -8.20 12.75
N ARG A 61 -20.71 -8.08 14.01
CA ARG A 61 -19.81 -7.70 15.12
C ARG A 61 -18.65 -8.67 15.26
N LEU A 62 -18.91 -9.98 15.18
CA LEU A 62 -17.86 -11.00 15.26
C LEU A 62 -16.94 -10.90 14.03
N ILE A 63 -17.49 -10.85 12.81
CA ILE A 63 -16.72 -10.66 11.57
C ILE A 63 -15.73 -9.47 11.64
N MET A 64 -16.15 -8.36 12.24
CA MET A 64 -15.31 -7.16 12.35
C MET A 64 -14.29 -7.20 13.51
N ARG A 65 -14.38 -8.18 14.42
CA ARG A 65 -13.44 -8.34 15.53
C ARG A 65 -12.30 -9.30 15.16
N LYS A 66 -11.14 -9.05 15.77
CA LYS A 66 -9.95 -9.88 15.57
C LYS A 66 -10.10 -11.29 16.17
N GLY A 67 -9.64 -12.29 15.42
CA GLY A 67 -9.54 -13.69 15.85
C GLY A 67 -10.86 -14.44 15.72
N PRO A 68 -10.87 -15.78 15.75
CA PRO A 68 -12.11 -16.54 15.53
C PRO A 68 -12.87 -16.88 16.82
N HIS A 69 -12.26 -16.72 18.01
CA HIS A 69 -12.82 -17.17 19.29
C HIS A 69 -13.26 -15.99 20.17
N TYR A 70 -14.49 -16.02 20.67
CA TYR A 70 -15.09 -14.95 21.46
C TYR A 70 -15.85 -15.49 22.67
N ARG A 71 -15.45 -15.07 23.87
CA ARG A 71 -16.18 -15.41 25.09
C ARG A 71 -17.48 -14.63 25.19
N SER A 72 -18.58 -15.29 25.54
CA SER A 72 -19.91 -14.68 25.66
C SER A 72 -19.94 -13.54 26.67
N ASP A 73 -19.23 -13.66 27.79
CA ASP A 73 -19.11 -12.63 28.84
C ASP A 73 -18.34 -11.37 28.41
N LYS A 74 -17.63 -11.42 27.27
CA LYS A 74 -16.92 -10.27 26.66
C LYS A 74 -17.66 -9.70 25.44
N LEU A 75 -18.88 -10.18 25.18
CA LEU A 75 -19.79 -9.67 24.16
C LEU A 75 -20.92 -8.91 24.87
N SER A 76 -20.91 -7.58 24.76
CA SER A 76 -21.94 -6.72 25.34
C SER A 76 -22.29 -5.62 24.36
N TYR A 77 -23.48 -5.74 23.77
CA TYR A 77 -23.99 -4.84 22.74
C TYR A 77 -25.45 -4.53 23.05
N ALA A 78 -25.73 -3.29 23.47
CA ALA A 78 -27.07 -2.89 23.88
C ALA A 78 -28.09 -3.02 22.74
N GLU A 79 -27.65 -2.82 21.50
CA GLU A 79 -28.48 -2.94 20.30
C GLU A 79 -28.80 -4.39 19.89
N ILE A 80 -28.08 -5.38 20.42
CA ILE A 80 -28.30 -6.81 20.13
C ILE A 80 -29.14 -7.45 21.23
N GLY A 81 -28.96 -7.01 22.48
CA GLY A 81 -29.63 -7.61 23.63
C GLY A 81 -28.93 -8.90 24.07
N ASP A 82 -29.70 -9.98 24.25
CA ASP A 82 -29.19 -11.26 24.72
C ASP A 82 -28.32 -11.95 23.65
N ILE A 83 -27.03 -12.06 23.93
CA ILE A 83 -26.03 -12.64 23.02
C ILE A 83 -26.26 -14.13 22.79
N GLU A 84 -26.68 -14.87 23.81
CA GLU A 84 -26.90 -16.31 23.67
C GLU A 84 -28.12 -16.59 22.80
N GLN A 85 -29.18 -15.81 22.99
CA GLN A 85 -30.35 -15.88 22.13
C GLN A 85 -30.01 -15.46 20.68
N ALA A 86 -29.23 -14.39 20.50
CA ALA A 86 -28.80 -13.94 19.17
C ALA A 86 -27.86 -14.95 18.48
N ALA A 87 -27.05 -15.70 19.23
CA ALA A 87 -26.14 -16.72 18.72
C ALA A 87 -26.87 -18.00 18.28
N GLY A 88 -28.03 -18.33 18.85
CA GLY A 88 -28.79 -19.56 18.56
C GLY A 88 -28.94 -19.87 17.06
N PRO A 89 -29.52 -18.97 16.26
CA PRO A 89 -29.66 -19.17 14.81
C PRO A 89 -28.32 -19.32 14.06
N LEU A 90 -27.24 -18.75 14.58
CA LEU A 90 -25.90 -18.86 13.98
C LEU A 90 -25.26 -20.23 14.28
N LEU A 91 -25.54 -20.78 15.46
CA LEU A 91 -25.14 -22.15 15.85
C LEU A 91 -25.88 -23.20 15.01
N GLU A 92 -27.19 -23.01 14.78
CA GLU A 92 -28.00 -23.91 13.94
C GLU A 92 -27.49 -23.99 12.48
N LEU A 93 -26.97 -22.89 11.95
CA LEU A 93 -26.37 -22.82 10.62
C LEU A 93 -24.90 -23.30 10.58
N GLY A 94 -24.30 -23.62 11.73
CA GLY A 94 -22.88 -23.99 11.84
C GLY A 94 -21.93 -22.83 11.56
N TRP A 95 -22.41 -21.58 11.54
CA TRP A 95 -21.58 -20.39 11.35
C TRP A 95 -20.81 -20.02 12.63
N LEU A 96 -21.41 -20.35 13.78
CA LEU A 96 -20.75 -20.42 15.06
C LEU A 96 -20.72 -21.87 15.55
N SER A 97 -19.71 -22.21 16.34
CA SER A 97 -19.78 -23.36 17.23
C SER A 97 -19.38 -22.96 18.65
N ASP A 98 -19.91 -23.69 19.64
CA ASP A 98 -19.63 -23.49 21.05
C ASP A 98 -18.84 -24.65 21.69
N ASP A 99 -18.52 -25.66 20.88
CA ASP A 99 -17.83 -26.89 21.25
C ASP A 99 -16.46 -27.05 20.54
N GLN A 100 -15.99 -26.03 19.81
CA GLN A 100 -14.70 -26.10 19.10
C GLN A 100 -13.57 -26.43 20.07
N PRO A 101 -12.80 -27.51 19.84
CA PRO A 101 -11.59 -27.76 20.59
C PRO A 101 -10.54 -26.67 20.33
N ILE A 102 -9.99 -26.13 21.41
CA ILE A 102 -8.89 -25.16 21.38
C ILE A 102 -7.69 -25.67 22.17
N ASP A 103 -6.50 -25.33 21.71
CA ASP A 103 -5.26 -25.64 22.40
C ASP A 103 -4.96 -24.63 23.53
N ALA A 104 -3.94 -24.93 24.33
CA ALA A 104 -3.52 -24.06 25.43
C ALA A 104 -3.01 -22.68 24.98
N LEU A 105 -2.44 -22.56 23.78
CA LEU A 105 -1.95 -21.29 23.24
C LEU A 105 -3.13 -20.37 22.90
N GLN A 106 -4.15 -20.91 22.23
CA GLN A 106 -5.39 -20.23 21.91
C GLN A 106 -6.17 -19.87 23.18
N LEU A 107 -6.31 -20.80 24.12
CA LEU A 107 -6.95 -20.55 25.42
C LEU A 107 -6.22 -19.44 26.19
N GLY A 108 -4.89 -19.48 26.21
CA GLY A 108 -4.05 -18.48 26.85
C GLY A 108 -4.29 -17.07 26.32
N GLN A 109 -4.65 -16.90 25.05
CA GLN A 109 -5.00 -15.58 24.49
C GLN A 109 -6.34 -15.05 25.02
N LEU A 110 -7.27 -15.93 25.38
CA LEU A 110 -8.63 -15.62 25.83
C LEU A 110 -8.75 -15.35 27.33
N LEU A 111 -7.84 -15.89 28.12
CA LEU A 111 -7.85 -15.81 29.58
C LEU A 111 -6.94 -14.70 30.11
N HIS A 112 -7.32 -14.09 31.22
CA HIS A 112 -6.43 -13.28 32.05
C HIS A 112 -5.42 -14.16 32.78
N LYS A 113 -4.31 -13.56 33.25
CA LYS A 113 -3.26 -14.29 33.97
C LYS A 113 -3.83 -15.07 35.17
N ASP A 114 -4.74 -14.45 35.91
CA ASP A 114 -5.33 -15.05 37.11
C ASP A 114 -6.31 -16.18 36.80
N GLU A 115 -6.88 -16.21 35.59
CA GLU A 115 -7.72 -17.31 35.10
C GLU A 115 -6.88 -18.51 34.61
N ILE A 116 -5.61 -18.31 34.26
CA ILE A 116 -4.69 -19.39 33.83
C ILE A 116 -4.10 -20.14 35.03
N LEU A 117 -3.82 -19.44 36.13
CA LEU A 117 -3.16 -20.03 37.31
C LEU A 117 -3.86 -21.28 37.87
N PRO A 118 -5.20 -21.35 37.99
CA PRO A 118 -5.91 -22.53 38.47
C PRO A 118 -5.83 -23.74 37.54
N LEU A 119 -5.51 -23.51 36.25
CA LEU A 119 -5.39 -24.58 35.25
C LEU A 119 -4.04 -25.30 35.29
N LEU A 120 -3.08 -24.77 36.05
CA LEU A 120 -1.75 -25.31 36.22
C LEU A 120 -1.63 -26.04 37.57
N PRO A 121 -0.79 -27.09 37.66
CA PRO A 121 -0.48 -27.73 38.94
C PRO A 121 0.04 -26.71 39.95
N ALA A 122 -0.50 -26.72 41.17
CA ALA A 122 -0.20 -25.72 42.19
C ALA A 122 1.32 -25.61 42.46
N ASN A 123 1.89 -24.44 42.19
CA ASN A 123 3.29 -24.14 42.45
C ASN A 123 3.46 -22.67 42.89
N PRO A 124 4.14 -22.39 44.03
CA PRO A 124 4.31 -21.03 44.57
C PRO A 124 4.95 -20.04 43.59
N GLY A 125 5.80 -20.51 42.68
CA GLY A 125 6.51 -19.67 41.71
C GLY A 125 5.65 -19.16 40.54
N LEU A 126 4.49 -19.76 40.28
CA LEU A 126 3.68 -19.45 39.09
C LEU A 126 3.19 -18.00 39.05
N ARG A 127 2.86 -17.42 40.21
CA ARG A 127 2.38 -16.03 40.29
C ARG A 127 3.43 -15.02 39.85
N ALA A 128 4.71 -15.33 39.99
CA ALA A 128 5.81 -14.47 39.57
C ALA A 128 6.08 -14.52 38.05
N LEU A 129 5.63 -15.58 37.37
CA LEU A 129 5.85 -15.76 35.93
C LEU A 129 5.00 -14.82 35.09
N ARG A 130 5.46 -14.51 33.87
CA ARG A 130 4.67 -13.71 32.93
C ARG A 130 3.63 -14.59 32.24
N LYS A 131 2.59 -13.98 31.69
CA LYS A 131 1.50 -14.69 31.00
C LYS A 131 2.01 -15.61 29.88
N PRO A 132 2.94 -15.22 28.99
CA PRO A 132 3.48 -16.12 27.97
C PRO A 132 4.15 -17.37 28.57
N ASP A 133 4.96 -17.19 29.61
CA ASP A 133 5.65 -18.28 30.29
C ASP A 133 4.64 -19.27 30.92
N LEU A 134 3.52 -18.77 31.45
CA LEU A 134 2.43 -19.60 31.98
C LEU A 134 1.69 -20.38 30.90
N ILE A 135 1.51 -19.79 29.72
CA ILE A 135 0.87 -20.46 28.59
C ILE A 135 1.75 -21.60 28.07
N GLU A 136 3.06 -21.38 27.99
CA GLU A 136 4.01 -22.44 27.60
C GLU A 136 3.99 -23.62 28.57
N LEU A 137 3.95 -23.33 29.88
CA LEU A 137 3.78 -24.37 30.90
C LEU A 137 2.45 -25.13 30.76
N LEU A 138 1.36 -24.41 30.46
CA LEU A 138 0.04 -25.02 30.28
C LEU A 138 0.03 -25.93 29.06
N HIS A 139 0.61 -25.46 27.95
CA HIS A 139 0.75 -26.23 26.72
C HIS A 139 1.58 -27.49 26.92
N ALA A 140 2.68 -27.41 27.67
CA ALA A 140 3.52 -28.56 27.98
C ALA A 140 2.81 -29.58 28.91
N ALA A 141 2.02 -29.11 29.87
CA ALA A 141 1.31 -29.98 30.81
C ALA A 141 0.05 -30.62 30.20
N GLN A 142 -0.64 -29.89 29.32
CA GLN A 142 -1.91 -30.28 28.73
C GLN A 142 -1.91 -29.93 27.23
N PRO A 143 -1.29 -30.76 26.38
CA PRO A 143 -1.12 -30.46 24.96
C PRO A 143 -2.40 -30.66 24.13
N ASP A 144 -3.28 -31.58 24.56
CA ASP A 144 -4.44 -31.99 23.77
C ASP A 144 -5.54 -30.91 23.73
N PRO A 145 -5.94 -30.44 22.52
CA PRO A 145 -7.04 -29.50 22.35
C PRO A 145 -8.36 -30.06 22.89
N ARG A 146 -9.15 -29.20 23.53
CA ARG A 146 -10.48 -29.57 24.06
C ARG A 146 -11.40 -28.34 24.09
N PRO A 147 -12.73 -28.54 24.16
CA PRO A 147 -13.69 -27.44 24.26
C PRO A 147 -13.45 -26.57 25.49
N PHE A 148 -13.80 -25.27 25.40
CA PHE A 148 -13.61 -24.30 26.48
C PHE A 148 -14.24 -24.74 27.81
N ALA A 149 -15.44 -25.32 27.78
CA ALA A 149 -16.13 -25.81 28.97
C ALA A 149 -15.36 -26.93 29.69
N GLN A 150 -14.49 -27.68 28.99
CA GLN A 150 -13.64 -28.71 29.61
C GLN A 150 -12.35 -28.12 30.19
N TRP A 151 -11.86 -27.01 29.62
CA TRP A 151 -10.75 -26.26 30.19
C TRP A 151 -11.15 -25.52 31.46
N CYS A 152 -12.32 -24.87 31.45
CA CYS A 152 -12.80 -24.00 32.51
C CYS A 152 -14.23 -24.38 32.92
N PRO A 153 -14.45 -25.53 33.59
CA PRO A 153 -15.79 -26.02 33.90
C PRO A 153 -16.56 -25.15 34.90
N GLU A 154 -15.86 -24.39 35.73
CA GLU A 154 -16.47 -23.46 36.71
C GLU A 154 -16.76 -22.08 36.10
N HIS A 155 -16.48 -21.86 34.81
CA HIS A 155 -16.70 -20.58 34.16
C HIS A 155 -18.06 -20.55 33.47
N ASP A 156 -18.90 -19.57 33.85
CA ASP A 156 -20.26 -19.41 33.29
C ASP A 156 -20.30 -18.94 31.82
N ALA A 157 -19.14 -18.70 31.19
CA ALA A 157 -19.07 -18.15 29.84
C ALA A 157 -18.98 -19.27 28.80
N ARG A 158 -19.67 -19.07 27.67
CA ARG A 158 -19.53 -19.91 26.48
C ARG A 158 -18.48 -19.31 25.55
N LEU A 159 -17.78 -20.17 24.83
CA LEU A 159 -16.82 -19.72 23.82
C LEU A 159 -17.41 -19.93 22.43
N PHE A 160 -17.77 -18.84 21.76
CA PHE A 160 -18.21 -18.90 20.36
C PHE A 160 -17.00 -18.86 19.43
N THR A 161 -16.94 -19.83 18.51
CA THR A 161 -15.95 -19.88 17.43
C THR A 161 -16.62 -19.59 16.10
N LEU A 162 -16.12 -18.60 15.36
CA LEU A 162 -16.61 -18.21 14.04
C LEU A 162 -15.96 -19.04 12.93
N HIS A 163 -16.78 -19.72 12.13
CA HIS A 163 -16.36 -20.61 11.03
C HIS A 163 -16.51 -19.99 9.63
N LEU A 164 -16.61 -18.66 9.55
CA LEU A 164 -16.85 -17.94 8.29
C LEU A 164 -15.66 -17.09 7.81
N ALA A 165 -14.49 -17.21 8.46
CA ALA A 165 -13.34 -16.34 8.18
C ALA A 165 -12.92 -16.38 6.69
N ASP A 166 -12.78 -17.57 6.12
CA ASP A 166 -12.35 -17.75 4.73
C ASP A 166 -13.38 -17.24 3.71
N LEU A 167 -14.67 -17.47 3.97
CA LEU A 167 -15.78 -16.99 3.14
C LEU A 167 -15.82 -15.47 3.16
N VAL A 168 -15.79 -14.87 4.35
CA VAL A 168 -15.86 -13.41 4.52
C VAL A 168 -14.62 -12.73 3.94
N GLU A 169 -13.43 -13.33 4.10
CA GLU A 169 -12.22 -12.84 3.43
C GLU A 169 -12.36 -12.85 1.91
N ARG A 170 -12.97 -13.90 1.35
CA ARG A 170 -13.25 -14.01 -0.09
C ARG A 170 -14.24 -12.95 -0.57
N LEU A 171 -15.35 -12.74 0.13
CA LEU A 171 -16.31 -11.67 -0.19
C LEU A 171 -15.66 -10.29 -0.10
N ARG A 172 -14.81 -10.06 0.92
CA ARG A 172 -14.03 -8.82 1.08
C ARG A 172 -13.09 -8.61 -0.09
N LEU A 173 -12.37 -9.65 -0.51
CA LEU A 173 -11.51 -9.61 -1.68
C LEU A 173 -12.29 -9.24 -2.94
N ILE A 174 -13.43 -9.89 -3.20
CA ILE A 174 -14.23 -9.62 -4.39
C ILE A 174 -14.74 -8.17 -4.39
N PHE A 175 -15.16 -7.67 -3.22
CA PHE A 175 -15.66 -6.31 -3.09
C PHE A 175 -14.56 -5.25 -3.32
N PHE A 176 -13.44 -5.34 -2.59
CA PHE A 176 -12.37 -4.34 -2.63
C PHE A 176 -11.32 -4.57 -3.73
N GLY A 177 -11.34 -5.73 -4.40
CA GLY A 177 -10.27 -6.14 -5.31
C GLY A 177 -8.92 -6.36 -4.62
N ASN A 178 -8.88 -6.31 -3.29
CA ASN A 178 -7.68 -6.48 -2.48
C ASN A 178 -8.03 -6.90 -1.03
N LEU A 179 -7.02 -7.31 -0.27
CA LEU A 179 -7.16 -7.72 1.15
C LEU A 179 -6.52 -6.71 2.12
N ALA A 180 -6.10 -5.54 1.64
CA ALA A 180 -5.57 -4.48 2.49
C ALA A 180 -6.71 -3.63 3.11
N GLN A 181 -7.83 -3.52 2.41
CA GLN A 181 -9.01 -2.79 2.89
C GLN A 181 -9.98 -3.71 3.63
N GLY A 182 -10.61 -3.17 4.67
CA GLY A 182 -11.60 -3.86 5.49
C GLY A 182 -12.98 -3.21 5.46
N TRP A 183 -13.95 -3.85 6.11
CA TRP A 183 -15.33 -3.36 6.18
C TRP A 183 -15.44 -2.02 6.94
N GLU A 184 -14.45 -1.68 7.75
CA GLU A 184 -14.30 -0.40 8.44
C GLU A 184 -14.24 0.81 7.49
N GLU A 185 -13.89 0.62 6.21
CA GLU A 185 -13.86 1.70 5.21
C GLU A 185 -15.22 2.38 5.03
N PHE A 186 -16.32 1.63 5.16
CA PHE A 186 -17.67 2.18 5.12
C PHE A 186 -17.91 3.18 6.27
N VAL A 187 -17.40 2.84 7.45
CA VAL A 187 -17.54 3.63 8.68
C VAL A 187 -16.70 4.90 8.58
N LEU A 188 -15.44 4.75 8.15
CA LEU A 188 -14.52 5.88 7.98
C LEU A 188 -15.02 6.87 6.92
N ALA A 189 -15.68 6.37 5.86
CA ALA A 189 -16.34 7.21 4.86
C ALA A 189 -17.58 7.93 5.42
N GLN A 190 -18.45 7.21 6.15
CA GLN A 190 -19.66 7.79 6.76
C GLN A 190 -19.38 8.87 7.79
N LEU A 191 -18.32 8.69 8.57
CA LEU A 191 -17.86 9.68 9.56
C LEU A 191 -17.14 10.87 8.91
N GLY A 192 -16.92 10.84 7.58
CA GLY A 192 -16.21 11.89 6.86
C GLY A 192 -14.70 11.92 7.14
N VAL A 193 -14.15 10.93 7.84
CA VAL A 193 -12.70 10.78 8.09
C VAL A 193 -11.98 10.58 6.77
N PHE A 194 -12.53 9.72 5.91
CA PHE A 194 -12.09 9.57 4.53
C PHE A 194 -13.17 10.02 3.56
N ARG A 195 -12.79 10.83 2.57
CA ARG A 195 -13.66 11.24 1.47
C ARG A 195 -13.05 10.74 0.19
N TYR A 196 -13.74 9.95 -0.62
CA TYR A 196 -13.23 9.48 -1.91
C TYR A 196 -13.90 10.21 -3.07
N GLU A 197 -13.27 10.19 -4.24
CA GLU A 197 -13.83 10.78 -5.45
C GLU A 197 -15.07 10.01 -5.91
N GLN A 198 -16.06 10.73 -6.42
CA GLN A 198 -17.31 10.14 -6.87
C GLN A 198 -17.23 9.78 -8.35
N VAL A 199 -16.70 8.60 -8.61
CA VAL A 199 -16.61 8.04 -9.96
C VAL A 199 -17.92 7.32 -10.31
N PRO A 200 -18.49 7.53 -11.52
CA PRO A 200 -19.66 6.76 -11.95
C PRO A 200 -19.30 5.30 -12.23
N PHE A 201 -20.10 4.38 -11.70
CA PHE A 201 -19.92 2.94 -11.90
C PHE A 201 -20.88 2.41 -12.98
N THR A 202 -20.37 1.54 -13.84
CA THR A 202 -21.15 0.78 -14.82
C THR A 202 -21.30 -0.67 -14.37
N ALA A 203 -22.01 -1.50 -15.13
CA ALA A 203 -22.05 -2.95 -14.89
C ALA A 203 -20.66 -3.59 -15.07
N ASP A 204 -19.81 -3.03 -15.92
CA ASP A 204 -18.45 -3.50 -16.19
C ASP A 204 -17.42 -3.01 -15.15
N SER A 205 -17.85 -2.22 -14.16
CA SER A 205 -17.03 -1.77 -13.05
C SER A 205 -16.84 -2.90 -12.02
N ARG A 206 -16.02 -3.90 -12.39
CA ARG A 206 -15.63 -5.04 -11.55
C ARG A 206 -14.11 -5.19 -11.45
N GLY A 207 -13.62 -5.65 -10.30
CA GLY A 207 -12.20 -5.91 -10.04
C GLY A 207 -11.73 -7.28 -10.55
N PHE A 208 -12.65 -8.25 -10.60
CA PHE A 208 -12.42 -9.61 -11.10
C PHE A 208 -13.40 -9.92 -12.23
N SER A 209 -12.94 -10.66 -13.23
CA SER A 209 -13.77 -11.06 -14.39
C SER A 209 -14.08 -12.55 -14.44
N CYS A 210 -13.34 -13.38 -13.70
CA CYS A 210 -13.58 -14.82 -13.58
C CYS A 210 -13.21 -15.31 -12.17
N ARG A 211 -13.65 -16.52 -11.83
CA ARG A 211 -13.43 -17.09 -10.50
C ARG A 211 -11.99 -17.52 -10.29
N GLU A 212 -11.34 -18.00 -11.34
CA GLU A 212 -9.96 -18.44 -11.33
C GLU A 212 -9.01 -17.32 -10.89
N ASP A 213 -9.29 -16.07 -11.28
CA ASP A 213 -8.52 -14.89 -10.86
C ASP A 213 -8.65 -14.64 -9.34
N ILE A 214 -9.83 -14.87 -8.75
CA ILE A 214 -10.06 -14.73 -7.31
C ILE A 214 -9.25 -15.80 -6.56
N GLU A 215 -9.31 -17.05 -7.00
CA GLU A 215 -8.57 -18.14 -6.36
C GLU A 215 -7.06 -17.99 -6.52
N LEU A 216 -6.59 -17.52 -7.69
CA LEU A 216 -5.18 -17.21 -7.88
C LEU A 216 -4.73 -16.10 -6.95
N TYR A 217 -5.49 -15.02 -6.80
CA TYR A 217 -5.15 -13.97 -5.84
C TYR A 217 -5.00 -14.54 -4.42
N ARG A 218 -5.95 -15.37 -3.98
CA ARG A 218 -5.92 -16.01 -2.65
C ARG A 218 -4.74 -16.96 -2.51
N HIS A 219 -4.39 -17.70 -3.56
CA HIS A 219 -3.18 -18.53 -3.60
C HIS A 219 -1.91 -17.73 -3.39
N LEU A 220 -1.73 -16.63 -4.14
CA LEU A 220 -0.60 -15.72 -3.99
C LEU A 220 -0.56 -15.09 -2.59
N HIS A 221 -1.72 -14.74 -2.02
CA HIS A 221 -1.79 -14.21 -0.67
C HIS A 221 -1.35 -15.22 0.38
N ARG A 222 -1.83 -16.47 0.30
CA ARG A 222 -1.44 -17.55 1.20
C ARG A 222 0.06 -17.82 1.13
N CYS A 223 0.63 -17.91 -0.07
CA CYS A 223 2.09 -18.09 -0.23
C CYS A 223 2.88 -16.96 0.47
N ARG A 224 2.42 -15.71 0.33
CA ARG A 224 3.05 -14.57 1.00
C ARG A 224 2.91 -14.66 2.52
N GLN A 225 1.73 -15.01 3.03
CA GLN A 225 1.52 -15.20 4.47
C GLN A 225 2.40 -16.32 5.02
N SER A 226 2.53 -17.44 4.31
CA SER A 226 3.43 -18.53 4.71
C SER A 226 4.88 -18.05 4.84
N LEU A 227 5.36 -17.21 3.92
CA LEU A 227 6.69 -16.60 4.03
C LEU A 227 6.80 -15.68 5.27
N GLU A 228 5.80 -14.84 5.52
CA GLU A 228 5.77 -13.92 6.66
C GLU A 228 5.68 -14.65 8.01
N LEU A 229 5.03 -15.82 8.03
CA LEU A 229 4.96 -16.73 9.19
C LEU A 229 6.24 -17.57 9.38
N GLY A 230 7.24 -17.41 8.51
CA GLY A 230 8.54 -18.05 8.67
C GLY A 230 8.66 -19.45 8.06
N LEU A 231 7.72 -19.86 7.18
CA LEU A 231 7.90 -21.09 6.40
C LEU A 231 9.17 -20.98 5.54
N PRO A 232 10.00 -22.02 5.43
CA PRO A 232 11.21 -21.97 4.61
C PRO A 232 10.92 -21.52 3.18
N THR A 233 11.72 -20.58 2.67
CA THR A 233 11.46 -19.94 1.38
C THR A 233 11.36 -20.95 0.23
N ALA A 234 12.16 -22.02 0.26
CA ALA A 234 12.09 -23.09 -0.74
C ALA A 234 10.73 -23.83 -0.74
N GLU A 235 10.12 -24.04 0.42
CA GLU A 235 8.80 -24.63 0.54
C GLU A 235 7.72 -23.69 0.02
N VAL A 236 7.84 -22.39 0.31
CA VAL A 236 6.93 -21.37 -0.25
C VAL A 236 7.02 -21.31 -1.78
N VAL A 237 8.22 -21.43 -2.35
CA VAL A 237 8.41 -21.50 -3.81
C VAL A 237 7.74 -22.74 -4.40
N ALA A 238 7.84 -23.88 -3.72
CA ALA A 238 7.15 -25.10 -4.14
C ALA A 238 5.62 -24.96 -4.06
N LEU A 239 5.10 -24.34 -2.99
CA LEU A 239 3.67 -24.01 -2.84
C LEU A 239 3.19 -23.06 -3.94
N LEU A 240 3.99 -22.05 -4.28
CA LEU A 240 3.66 -21.10 -5.33
C LEU A 240 3.52 -21.78 -6.69
N GLY A 241 4.44 -22.68 -7.03
CA GLY A 241 4.48 -23.37 -8.31
C GLY A 241 4.75 -22.42 -9.49
N GLU A 242 4.04 -22.66 -10.60
CA GLU A 242 4.08 -21.84 -11.83
C GLU A 242 2.65 -21.52 -12.27
N PRO A 243 1.98 -20.56 -11.61
CA PRO A 243 0.59 -20.26 -11.92
C PRO A 243 0.46 -19.62 -13.31
N GLU A 244 -0.34 -20.22 -14.18
CA GLU A 244 -0.72 -19.61 -15.44
C GLU A 244 -1.78 -18.52 -15.22
N CYS A 245 -1.59 -17.35 -15.83
CA CYS A 245 -2.53 -16.25 -15.66
C CYS A 245 -2.64 -15.35 -16.89
N GLY A 246 -3.86 -15.27 -17.43
CA GLY A 246 -4.22 -14.34 -18.51
C GLY A 246 -4.38 -12.89 -18.05
N ASN A 247 -4.65 -12.66 -16.77
CA ASN A 247 -4.88 -11.34 -16.19
C ASN A 247 -3.56 -10.57 -15.95
N PRO A 248 -3.32 -9.42 -16.61
CA PRO A 248 -2.08 -8.65 -16.47
C PRO A 248 -1.78 -8.19 -15.03
N TRP A 249 -2.81 -7.86 -14.25
CA TRP A 249 -2.65 -7.42 -12.87
C TRP A 249 -2.19 -8.56 -11.95
N LEU A 250 -2.77 -9.75 -12.09
CA LEU A 250 -2.33 -10.92 -11.32
C LEU A 250 -0.97 -11.47 -11.79
N ARG A 251 -0.64 -11.37 -13.08
CA ARG A 251 0.74 -11.62 -13.55
C ARG A 251 1.73 -10.69 -12.86
N SER A 252 1.45 -9.40 -12.81
CA SER A 252 2.26 -8.39 -12.11
C SER A 252 2.40 -8.72 -10.62
N ARG A 253 1.33 -9.22 -9.99
CA ARG A 253 1.34 -9.64 -8.58
C ARG A 253 2.16 -10.90 -8.34
N THR A 254 2.06 -11.88 -9.24
CA THR A 254 2.87 -13.12 -9.26
C THR A 254 4.35 -12.77 -9.41
N ALA A 255 4.69 -12.00 -10.45
CA ALA A 255 6.03 -11.48 -10.70
C ALA A 255 6.64 -10.82 -9.46
N ARG A 256 5.86 -9.98 -8.77
CA ARG A 256 6.31 -9.32 -7.54
C ARG A 256 6.57 -10.32 -6.41
N LEU A 257 5.72 -11.32 -6.20
CA LEU A 257 5.92 -12.33 -5.18
C LEU A 257 7.16 -13.17 -5.50
N GLU A 258 7.35 -13.58 -6.74
CA GLU A 258 8.55 -14.29 -7.20
C GLU A 258 9.81 -13.47 -6.97
N PHE A 259 9.78 -12.17 -7.25
CA PHE A 259 10.89 -11.27 -6.95
C PHE A 259 11.19 -11.21 -5.44
N THR A 260 10.15 -11.16 -4.59
CA THR A 260 10.30 -11.17 -3.13
C THR A 260 10.90 -12.48 -2.62
N LEU A 261 10.43 -13.62 -3.13
CA LEU A 261 10.98 -14.93 -2.81
C LEU A 261 12.42 -15.06 -3.28
N ALA A 262 12.74 -14.61 -4.49
CA ALA A 262 14.10 -14.62 -5.05
C ALA A 262 15.06 -13.77 -4.20
N ARG A 263 14.59 -12.61 -3.73
CA ARG A 263 15.34 -11.75 -2.79
C ARG A 263 15.62 -12.45 -1.47
N GLN A 264 14.67 -13.23 -0.98
CA GLN A 264 14.82 -13.97 0.27
C GLN A 264 15.78 -15.16 0.10
N LEU A 265 15.65 -15.95 -0.97
CA LEU A 265 16.62 -17.00 -1.33
C LEU A 265 18.03 -16.45 -1.50
N GLU A 266 18.18 -15.27 -2.10
CA GLU A 266 19.48 -14.60 -2.25
C GLU A 266 20.11 -14.24 -0.89
N ARG A 267 19.29 -13.84 0.10
CA ARG A 267 19.75 -13.57 1.48
C ARG A 267 20.13 -14.85 2.21
N GLU A 268 19.45 -15.95 1.92
CA GLU A 268 19.73 -17.30 2.42
C GLU A 268 20.90 -17.99 1.67
N GLU A 269 21.60 -17.25 0.80
CA GLU A 269 22.70 -17.73 -0.03
C GLU A 269 22.36 -18.86 -1.02
N GLN A 270 21.07 -19.13 -1.27
CA GLN A 270 20.59 -20.08 -2.28
C GLN A 270 20.60 -19.44 -3.68
N LEU A 271 21.79 -19.13 -4.18
CA LEU A 271 21.98 -18.28 -5.37
C LEU A 271 21.41 -18.88 -6.66
N ASP A 272 21.45 -20.21 -6.84
CA ASP A 272 20.91 -20.87 -8.04
C ASP A 272 19.38 -20.77 -8.10
N ALA A 273 18.70 -21.07 -6.99
CA ALA A 273 17.25 -20.94 -6.88
C ALA A 273 16.81 -19.47 -7.02
N ALA A 274 17.54 -18.55 -6.39
CA ALA A 274 17.28 -17.12 -6.52
C ALA A 274 17.42 -16.65 -7.98
N LEU A 275 18.47 -17.09 -8.69
CA LEU A 275 18.71 -16.73 -10.09
C LEU A 275 17.59 -17.23 -11.00
N ALA A 276 17.17 -18.49 -10.87
CA ALA A 276 16.07 -19.08 -11.64
C ALA A 276 14.77 -18.30 -11.43
N LEU A 277 14.47 -17.93 -10.18
CA LEU A 277 13.23 -17.21 -9.86
C LEU A 277 13.26 -15.75 -10.35
N TYR A 278 14.41 -15.07 -10.30
CA TYR A 278 14.56 -13.75 -10.93
C TYR A 278 14.42 -13.80 -12.46
N GLN A 279 14.81 -14.90 -13.11
CA GLN A 279 14.64 -15.07 -14.56
C GLN A 279 13.17 -15.22 -14.94
N ARG A 280 12.38 -15.92 -14.11
CA ARG A 280 10.95 -16.15 -14.33
C ARG A 280 10.07 -14.95 -13.98
N SER A 281 10.42 -14.24 -12.90
CA SER A 281 9.63 -13.14 -12.33
C SER A 281 9.23 -12.07 -13.34
N GLY A 282 10.15 -11.60 -14.19
CA GLY A 282 9.90 -10.45 -15.07
C GLY A 282 9.54 -9.15 -14.34
N TRP A 283 9.68 -9.10 -13.00
CA TRP A 283 9.45 -7.89 -12.22
C TRP A 283 10.59 -6.89 -12.41
N LYS A 284 10.24 -5.59 -12.39
CA LYS A 284 11.20 -4.50 -12.55
C LYS A 284 12.38 -4.62 -11.57
N GLY A 285 13.59 -4.57 -12.09
CA GLY A 285 14.83 -4.73 -11.33
C GLY A 285 15.27 -6.19 -11.10
N ALA A 286 14.51 -7.20 -11.53
CA ALA A 286 14.94 -8.59 -11.46
C ALA A 286 16.23 -8.82 -12.26
N ARG A 287 16.31 -8.28 -13.49
CA ARG A 287 17.51 -8.37 -14.34
C ARG A 287 18.76 -7.80 -13.67
N GLN A 288 18.62 -6.70 -12.95
CA GLN A 288 19.69 -6.10 -12.15
C GLN A 288 20.20 -7.06 -11.06
N ARG A 289 19.30 -7.80 -10.40
CA ARG A 289 19.67 -8.82 -9.40
C ARG A 289 20.34 -10.03 -10.04
N GLN A 290 19.86 -10.49 -11.19
CA GLN A 290 20.50 -11.56 -11.96
C GLN A 290 21.96 -11.19 -12.28
N ILE A 291 22.22 -9.98 -12.78
CA ILE A 291 23.59 -9.49 -13.06
C ILE A 291 24.47 -9.54 -11.80
N ARG A 292 23.94 -9.13 -10.64
CA ARG A 292 24.70 -9.18 -9.37
C ARG A 292 25.00 -10.61 -8.91
N ILE A 293 24.05 -11.53 -9.03
CA ILE A 293 24.27 -12.94 -8.67
C ILE A 293 25.32 -13.57 -9.59
N LEU A 294 25.21 -13.37 -10.90
CA LEU A 294 26.19 -13.86 -11.86
C LEU A 294 27.59 -13.28 -11.58
N GLU A 295 27.67 -11.99 -11.19
CA GLU A 295 28.93 -11.38 -10.77
C GLU A 295 29.48 -12.01 -9.47
N LYS A 296 28.63 -12.27 -8.45
CA LYS A 296 29.03 -12.96 -7.19
C LYS A 296 29.55 -14.37 -7.49
N ARG A 297 29.00 -15.05 -8.48
CA ARG A 297 29.40 -16.39 -8.94
C ARG A 297 30.57 -16.40 -9.93
N GLN A 298 31.17 -15.24 -10.21
CA GLN A 298 32.27 -15.07 -11.17
C GLN A 298 31.92 -15.49 -12.62
N GLN A 299 30.64 -15.59 -12.96
CA GLN A 299 30.16 -15.86 -14.32
C GLN A 299 30.13 -14.56 -15.14
N HIS A 300 31.28 -13.90 -15.24
CA HIS A 300 31.41 -12.54 -15.77
C HIS A 300 30.91 -12.41 -17.22
N GLN A 301 31.12 -13.43 -18.05
CA GLN A 301 30.66 -13.43 -19.44
C GLN A 301 29.13 -13.37 -19.55
N HIS A 302 28.42 -14.19 -18.76
CA HIS A 302 26.96 -14.20 -18.71
C HIS A 302 26.41 -12.89 -18.13
N ALA A 303 27.02 -12.39 -17.05
CA ALA A 303 26.66 -11.10 -16.46
C ALA A 303 26.82 -9.96 -17.49
N TYR A 304 27.90 -9.99 -18.28
CA TYR A 304 28.18 -8.99 -19.29
C TYR A 304 27.19 -9.05 -20.46
N ALA A 305 26.79 -10.25 -20.90
CA ALA A 305 25.75 -10.43 -21.90
C ALA A 305 24.41 -9.82 -21.46
N LEU A 306 23.99 -10.07 -20.20
CA LEU A 306 22.79 -9.43 -19.65
C LEU A 306 22.92 -7.90 -19.56
N VAL A 307 24.10 -7.39 -19.21
CA VAL A 307 24.36 -5.94 -19.23
C VAL A 307 24.19 -5.36 -20.63
N GLN A 308 24.72 -6.01 -21.67
CA GLN A 308 24.55 -5.54 -23.06
C GLN A 308 23.08 -5.55 -23.49
N ALA A 309 22.34 -6.62 -23.16
CA ALA A 309 20.90 -6.67 -23.41
C ALA A 309 20.15 -5.55 -22.69
N ALA A 310 20.53 -5.24 -21.45
CA ALA A 310 19.91 -4.16 -20.68
C ALA A 310 20.28 -2.75 -21.16
N LEU A 311 21.45 -2.56 -21.77
CA LEU A 311 21.82 -1.29 -22.42
C LEU A 311 21.05 -1.07 -23.72
N ALA A 312 20.80 -2.14 -24.49
CA ALA A 312 20.04 -2.08 -25.74
C ALA A 312 18.55 -1.78 -25.51
N ALA A 313 17.97 -2.33 -24.43
CA ALA A 313 16.58 -2.12 -24.05
C ALA A 313 16.47 -2.06 -22.51
N PRO A 314 16.74 -0.90 -21.89
CA PRO A 314 16.58 -0.72 -20.45
C PRO A 314 15.09 -0.76 -20.06
N GLU A 315 14.80 -1.33 -18.88
CA GLU A 315 13.45 -1.33 -18.28
C GLU A 315 13.04 0.09 -17.85
N ASP A 316 14.01 0.87 -17.35
CA ASP A 316 13.88 2.28 -16.98
C ASP A 316 15.23 2.98 -16.76
N ASP A 317 15.17 4.28 -16.44
CA ASP A 317 16.34 5.10 -16.10
C ASP A 317 17.13 4.54 -14.89
N ALA A 318 16.44 3.91 -13.93
CA ALA A 318 17.09 3.40 -12.72
C ALA A 318 17.95 2.18 -13.04
N GLU A 319 17.44 1.27 -13.86
CA GLU A 319 18.19 0.15 -14.36
C GLU A 319 19.36 0.61 -15.24
N LEU A 320 19.12 1.54 -16.17
CA LEU A 320 20.16 2.08 -17.04
C LEU A 320 21.36 2.60 -16.23
N GLN A 321 21.10 3.37 -15.17
CA GLN A 321 22.14 3.89 -14.28
C GLN A 321 22.95 2.77 -13.60
N LEU A 322 22.28 1.69 -13.15
CA LEU A 322 22.93 0.56 -12.49
C LEU A 322 23.71 -0.32 -13.47
N VAL A 323 23.18 -0.51 -14.68
CA VAL A 323 23.80 -1.30 -15.74
C VAL A 323 25.05 -0.61 -16.29
N LEU A 324 25.04 0.72 -16.47
CA LEU A 324 26.24 1.48 -16.84
C LEU A 324 27.38 1.35 -15.79
N ARG A 325 27.03 1.28 -14.49
CA ARG A 325 28.01 0.98 -13.43
C ARG A 325 28.52 -0.46 -13.52
N ALA A 326 27.64 -1.42 -13.79
CA ALA A 326 28.00 -2.83 -13.94
C ALA A 326 28.88 -3.10 -15.16
N GLN A 327 28.56 -2.47 -16.31
CA GLN A 327 29.33 -2.56 -17.54
C GLN A 327 30.79 -2.20 -17.31
N ARG A 328 31.06 -1.07 -16.64
CA ARG A 328 32.43 -0.64 -16.33
C ARG A 328 33.21 -1.66 -15.50
N ARG A 329 32.59 -2.22 -14.46
CA ARG A 329 33.24 -3.22 -13.61
C ARG A 329 33.50 -4.52 -14.36
N LEU A 330 32.51 -5.01 -15.10
CA LEU A 330 32.60 -6.28 -15.83
C LEU A 330 33.52 -6.20 -17.05
N ALA A 331 33.53 -5.08 -17.79
CA ALA A 331 34.46 -4.84 -18.89
C ALA A 331 35.91 -4.94 -18.43
N ARG A 332 36.25 -4.33 -17.27
CA ARG A 332 37.58 -4.45 -16.66
C ARG A 332 37.93 -5.90 -16.31
N LYS A 333 37.00 -6.64 -15.71
CA LYS A 333 37.20 -8.06 -15.35
C LYS A 333 37.37 -8.97 -16.56
N LEU A 334 36.81 -8.60 -17.72
CA LEU A 334 36.89 -9.34 -18.97
C LEU A 334 38.01 -8.85 -19.90
N GLY A 335 38.84 -7.88 -19.48
CA GLY A 335 39.90 -7.30 -20.30
C GLY A 335 39.41 -6.53 -21.53
N GLN A 336 38.17 -6.03 -21.50
CA GLN A 336 37.60 -5.24 -22.60
C GLN A 336 38.02 -3.77 -22.53
N ALA A 337 37.83 -3.05 -23.64
CA ALA A 337 38.13 -1.62 -23.75
C ALA A 337 37.42 -0.79 -22.65
N ALA A 338 38.12 0.20 -22.13
CA ALA A 338 37.60 1.06 -21.08
C ALA A 338 36.38 1.86 -21.56
N VAL A 339 35.25 1.71 -20.87
CA VAL A 339 34.04 2.50 -21.15
C VAL A 339 34.21 3.91 -20.58
N PRO A 340 34.06 4.97 -21.39
CA PRO A 340 34.18 6.36 -20.94
C PRO A 340 33.16 6.68 -19.83
N VAL A 341 33.55 7.57 -18.90
CA VAL A 341 32.64 8.09 -17.87
C VAL A 341 32.04 9.39 -18.38
N ALA A 342 30.72 9.45 -18.54
CA ALA A 342 30.02 10.71 -18.75
C ALA A 342 30.17 11.57 -17.47
N VAL A 343 30.59 12.81 -17.64
CA VAL A 343 30.69 13.80 -16.55
C VAL A 343 29.27 14.08 -16.06
N GLU A 344 29.01 13.95 -14.74
CA GLU A 344 27.73 14.36 -14.16
C GLU A 344 27.56 15.87 -14.39
N THR A 345 26.42 16.30 -14.95
CA THR A 345 26.11 17.71 -15.17
C THR A 345 26.09 18.47 -13.85
N ASP A 346 26.79 19.60 -13.80
CA ASP A 346 26.95 20.46 -12.62
C ASP A 346 25.59 20.99 -12.12
N SER A 347 25.02 20.37 -11.09
CA SER A 347 24.09 21.07 -10.21
C SER A 347 24.89 22.06 -9.37
N THR A 348 24.40 23.28 -9.22
CA THR A 348 25.04 24.29 -8.40
C THR A 348 25.12 23.83 -6.94
N ARG A 349 26.31 23.93 -6.36
CA ARG A 349 26.59 23.53 -4.98
C ARG A 349 26.46 24.74 -4.06
N LEU A 350 25.70 24.59 -2.99
CA LEU A 350 25.60 25.54 -1.87
C LEU A 350 26.18 24.88 -0.62
N ASP A 351 27.04 25.59 0.12
CA ASP A 351 27.59 25.12 1.39
C ASP A 351 27.16 26.08 2.50
N LEU A 352 26.51 25.55 3.55
CA LEU A 352 26.03 26.33 4.69
C LEU A 352 26.66 25.83 5.99
N ALA A 353 27.04 26.78 6.84
CA ALA A 353 27.43 26.55 8.23
C ALA A 353 26.28 27.05 9.12
N LEU A 354 25.56 26.14 9.76
CA LEU A 354 24.38 26.45 10.57
C LEU A 354 24.60 26.10 12.05
N PRO A 355 24.06 26.87 13.00
CA PRO A 355 24.02 26.47 14.40
C PRO A 355 23.27 25.14 14.53
N GLY A 356 23.79 24.18 15.28
CA GLY A 356 23.16 22.86 15.31
C GLY A 356 23.51 21.96 16.49
N PRO A 357 22.87 20.77 16.54
CA PRO A 357 21.86 20.30 15.59
C PRO A 357 20.48 20.94 15.81
N HIS A 358 19.78 21.25 14.71
CA HIS A 358 18.41 21.76 14.76
C HIS A 358 17.43 20.66 15.22
N PRO A 359 16.50 20.93 16.15
CA PRO A 359 15.66 19.90 16.77
C PRO A 359 14.71 19.19 15.80
N LEU A 360 14.35 19.83 14.68
CA LEU A 360 13.41 19.29 13.70
C LEU A 360 14.07 18.74 12.43
N GLY A 361 15.40 18.68 12.37
CA GLY A 361 16.14 18.19 11.21
C GLY A 361 16.85 19.28 10.40
N VAL A 362 17.70 18.84 9.46
CA VAL A 362 18.59 19.71 8.69
C VAL A 362 17.85 20.50 7.62
N GLU A 363 16.81 19.91 7.04
CA GLU A 363 15.98 20.49 5.99
C GLU A 363 15.25 21.71 6.50
N LEU A 364 14.67 21.63 7.71
CA LEU A 364 14.02 22.77 8.37
C LEU A 364 15.01 23.85 8.78
N ALA A 365 16.22 23.49 9.22
CA ALA A 365 17.27 24.46 9.52
C ALA A 365 17.64 25.30 8.28
N VAL A 366 17.76 24.65 7.11
CA VAL A 366 18.02 25.34 5.84
C VAL A 366 16.81 26.17 5.42
N CYS A 367 15.60 25.64 5.60
CA CYS A 367 14.35 26.34 5.31
C CYS A 367 14.25 27.67 6.10
N GLU A 368 14.51 27.63 7.41
CA GLU A 368 14.51 28.82 8.27
C GLU A 368 15.65 29.79 7.93
N HIS A 369 16.85 29.27 7.63
CA HIS A 369 18.01 30.11 7.32
C HIS A 369 17.85 30.88 6.00
N LEU A 370 17.29 30.23 4.96
CA LEU A 370 17.11 30.84 3.64
C LEU A 370 15.78 31.60 3.50
N GLY A 371 14.82 31.32 4.38
CA GLY A 371 13.47 31.88 4.34
C GLY A 371 13.42 33.35 4.74
N SER A 372 12.70 34.14 3.95
CA SER A 372 12.31 35.51 4.32
C SER A 372 10.93 35.83 3.75
N ALA A 373 10.34 36.96 4.14
CA ALA A 373 9.05 37.40 3.61
C ALA A 373 9.09 37.64 2.08
N GLN A 374 10.23 38.09 1.55
CA GLN A 374 10.42 38.34 0.11
C GLN A 374 10.86 37.09 -0.66
N ALA A 375 11.44 36.12 0.04
CA ALA A 375 11.96 34.89 -0.54
C ALA A 375 11.55 33.65 0.29
N PRO A 376 10.24 33.35 0.38
CA PRO A 376 9.74 32.25 1.20
C PRO A 376 10.31 30.91 0.73
N VAL A 377 10.63 30.05 1.69
CA VAL A 377 11.13 28.69 1.47
C VAL A 377 10.14 27.71 2.08
N HIS A 378 9.82 26.66 1.34
CA HIS A 378 8.89 25.63 1.75
C HIS A 378 9.56 24.26 1.70
N TYR A 379 9.36 23.48 2.74
CA TYR A 379 9.70 22.05 2.74
C TYR A 379 8.56 21.26 2.10
N VAL A 380 8.78 20.80 0.86
CA VAL A 380 7.71 20.20 0.03
C VAL A 380 8.04 18.79 -0.46
N GLU A 381 9.31 18.41 -0.51
CA GLU A 381 9.80 17.20 -1.16
C GLU A 381 9.10 16.96 -2.52
N ASN A 382 8.51 15.77 -2.70
CA ASN A 382 7.80 15.38 -3.91
C ASN A 382 6.37 15.94 -3.97
N ALA A 383 5.83 16.45 -2.86
CA ALA A 383 4.40 16.69 -2.68
C ALA A 383 3.88 17.87 -3.52
N LEU A 384 4.69 18.91 -3.74
CA LEU A 384 4.26 20.07 -4.53
C LEU A 384 4.03 19.68 -5.99
N VAL A 385 5.05 19.14 -6.68
CA VAL A 385 4.95 18.83 -8.11
C VAL A 385 3.95 17.70 -8.36
N THR A 386 3.92 16.67 -7.51
CA THR A 386 2.90 15.61 -7.62
C THR A 386 1.51 16.14 -7.32
N GLY A 387 1.35 17.04 -6.35
CA GLY A 387 0.09 17.72 -6.07
C GLY A 387 -0.43 18.53 -7.24
N LEU A 388 0.41 19.38 -7.85
CA LEU A 388 0.05 20.16 -9.04
C LEU A 388 -0.32 19.26 -10.23
N PHE A 389 0.42 18.15 -10.44
CA PHE A 389 0.08 17.13 -11.44
C PHE A 389 -1.31 16.54 -11.18
N GLY A 390 -1.57 16.13 -9.93
CA GLY A 390 -2.83 15.53 -9.51
C GLY A 390 -4.02 16.48 -9.68
N LEU A 391 -3.84 17.78 -9.39
CA LEU A 391 -4.88 18.80 -9.56
C LEU A 391 -5.17 19.11 -11.03
N LEU A 392 -4.14 19.19 -11.87
CA LEU A 392 -4.33 19.46 -13.31
C LEU A 392 -4.93 18.26 -14.05
N CYS A 393 -4.50 17.06 -13.70
CA CYS A 393 -4.88 15.81 -14.37
C CYS A 393 -5.98 15.05 -13.63
N TRP A 394 -6.72 15.69 -12.72
CA TRP A 394 -7.69 15.04 -11.85
C TRP A 394 -8.72 14.20 -12.63
N GLU A 395 -9.29 14.78 -13.69
CA GLU A 395 -10.28 14.11 -14.54
C GLU A 395 -9.71 12.91 -15.29
N ALA A 396 -8.44 12.99 -15.73
CA ALA A 396 -7.77 11.85 -16.34
C ALA A 396 -7.53 10.73 -15.32
N ILE A 397 -7.02 11.07 -14.13
CA ILE A 397 -6.72 10.12 -13.06
C ILE A 397 -7.99 9.38 -12.59
N PHE A 398 -9.09 10.11 -12.41
CA PHE A 398 -10.38 9.59 -11.93
C PHE A 398 -11.36 9.26 -13.06
N ALA A 399 -10.88 9.10 -14.29
CA ALA A 399 -11.70 8.70 -15.42
C ALA A 399 -12.37 7.33 -15.16
N PRO A 400 -13.69 7.19 -15.41
CA PRO A 400 -14.47 5.98 -15.12
C PRO A 400 -14.21 4.86 -16.15
N LEU A 401 -12.95 4.47 -16.34
CA LEU A 401 -12.60 3.39 -17.26
C LEU A 401 -12.94 2.01 -16.67
N PRO A 402 -13.32 1.03 -17.51
CA PRO A 402 -13.59 -0.34 -17.05
C PRO A 402 -12.43 -0.91 -16.24
N GLY A 403 -12.73 -1.49 -15.08
CA GLY A 403 -11.75 -2.06 -14.16
C GLY A 403 -10.85 -1.07 -13.41
N ALA A 404 -10.95 0.24 -13.66
CA ALA A 404 -10.18 1.25 -12.90
C ALA A 404 -10.82 1.54 -11.53
N PHE A 405 -12.15 1.58 -11.49
CA PHE A 405 -12.94 1.84 -10.29
C PHE A 405 -14.14 0.88 -10.25
N PHE A 406 -14.31 0.16 -9.14
CA PHE A 406 -15.32 -0.90 -8.99
C PHE A 406 -15.90 -1.02 -7.57
N HIS A 407 -15.57 -0.08 -6.67
CA HIS A 407 -16.27 0.20 -5.42
C HIS A 407 -16.09 1.68 -5.00
N PRO A 408 -16.88 2.22 -4.05
CA PRO A 408 -16.83 3.64 -3.66
C PRO A 408 -15.57 4.12 -2.92
N PHE A 409 -14.65 3.22 -2.58
CA PHE A 409 -13.54 3.44 -1.64
C PHE A 409 -12.16 3.44 -2.32
N HIS A 410 -12.09 3.95 -3.54
CA HIS A 410 -10.83 4.07 -4.29
C HIS A 410 -10.18 5.42 -4.00
N SER A 411 -9.01 5.40 -3.37
CA SER A 411 -8.12 6.57 -3.32
C SER A 411 -7.42 6.82 -4.65
N ALA A 412 -7.32 5.80 -5.50
CA ALA A 412 -6.67 5.82 -6.81
C ALA A 412 -7.28 4.75 -7.73
N PRO A 413 -7.15 4.89 -9.07
CA PRO A 413 -7.56 3.84 -9.99
C PRO A 413 -6.73 2.57 -9.77
N ALA A 414 -7.35 1.40 -9.86
CA ALA A 414 -6.68 0.11 -9.65
C ALA A 414 -5.55 -0.13 -10.67
N ASP A 415 -5.64 0.47 -11.86
CA ASP A 415 -4.64 0.38 -12.92
C ASP A 415 -3.57 1.48 -12.87
N LEU A 416 -3.47 2.29 -11.79
CA LEU A 416 -2.52 3.41 -11.68
C LEU A 416 -1.07 3.03 -12.02
N HIS A 417 -0.67 1.82 -11.68
CA HIS A 417 0.68 1.30 -11.92
C HIS A 417 0.76 0.29 -13.06
N SER A 418 -0.29 0.20 -13.88
CA SER A 418 -0.28 -0.60 -15.10
C SER A 418 0.58 0.09 -16.16
N PRO A 419 1.38 -0.65 -16.97
CA PRO A 419 2.14 -0.08 -18.08
C PRO A 419 1.30 0.70 -19.10
N ASP A 420 0.01 0.38 -19.21
CA ASP A 420 -0.90 1.04 -20.14
C ASP A 420 -1.80 2.11 -19.50
N PHE A 421 -1.59 2.45 -18.22
CA PHE A 421 -2.37 3.47 -17.51
C PHE A 421 -2.53 4.77 -18.31
N HIS A 422 -1.40 5.32 -18.78
CA HIS A 422 -1.36 6.54 -19.58
C HIS A 422 -2.01 6.32 -20.95
N ARG A 423 -1.69 5.21 -21.63
CA ARG A 423 -2.23 4.88 -22.97
C ARG A 423 -3.76 4.82 -22.98
N ARG A 424 -4.36 4.24 -21.94
CA ARG A 424 -5.83 4.13 -21.79
C ARG A 424 -6.52 5.49 -21.59
N ARG A 425 -5.77 6.52 -21.19
CA ARG A 425 -6.24 7.87 -20.85
C ARG A 425 -5.53 8.94 -21.68
N HIS A 426 -4.95 8.55 -22.81
CA HIS A 426 -4.03 9.39 -23.58
C HIS A 426 -4.68 10.75 -23.92
N GLU A 427 -5.91 10.74 -24.42
CA GLU A 427 -6.63 11.97 -24.78
C GLU A 427 -6.88 12.86 -23.56
N LEU A 428 -7.35 12.29 -22.44
CA LEU A 428 -7.60 13.06 -21.22
C LEU A 428 -6.32 13.69 -20.64
N PHE A 429 -5.19 12.96 -20.68
CA PHE A 429 -3.92 13.53 -20.26
C PHE A 429 -3.42 14.59 -21.24
N ALA A 430 -3.57 14.37 -22.55
CA ALA A 430 -3.22 15.37 -23.56
C ALA A 430 -4.01 16.66 -23.35
N ASP A 431 -5.33 16.57 -23.12
CA ASP A 431 -6.21 17.71 -22.87
C ASP A 431 -5.86 18.46 -21.58
N SER A 432 -5.49 17.73 -20.52
CA SER A 432 -5.00 18.32 -19.27
C SER A 432 -3.67 19.04 -19.48
N LEU A 433 -2.72 18.45 -20.20
CA LEU A 433 -1.40 19.05 -20.45
C LEU A 433 -1.43 20.20 -21.46
N ALA A 434 -2.42 20.22 -22.37
CA ALA A 434 -2.66 21.32 -23.29
C ALA A 434 -3.11 22.60 -22.57
N GLN A 435 -3.70 22.49 -21.36
CA GLN A 435 -4.04 23.68 -20.57
C GLN A 435 -2.81 24.52 -20.22
N LEU A 436 -1.61 23.93 -20.18
CA LEU A 436 -0.35 24.63 -19.93
C LEU A 436 0.08 25.54 -21.09
N ASP A 437 -0.59 25.49 -22.24
CA ASP A 437 -0.33 26.39 -23.38
C ASP A 437 -0.93 27.79 -23.19
N SER A 438 -1.74 28.00 -22.15
CA SER A 438 -2.33 29.29 -21.78
C SER A 438 -2.38 29.45 -20.26
N ASP A 439 -2.68 30.64 -19.73
CA ASP A 439 -2.81 30.83 -18.28
C ASP A 439 -4.02 30.10 -17.65
N HIS A 440 -4.84 29.40 -18.45
CA HIS A 440 -6.01 28.66 -17.99
C HIS A 440 -5.67 27.53 -17.01
N TYR A 441 -4.48 26.91 -17.11
CA TYR A 441 -4.08 25.87 -16.17
C TYR A 441 -4.13 26.33 -14.70
N GLN A 442 -3.81 27.60 -14.44
CA GLN A 442 -3.81 28.14 -13.08
C GLN A 442 -5.23 28.20 -12.51
N HIS A 443 -6.21 28.63 -13.33
CA HIS A 443 -7.61 28.64 -12.94
C HIS A 443 -8.12 27.22 -12.70
N ARG A 444 -7.82 26.28 -13.61
CA ARG A 444 -8.19 24.87 -13.48
C ARG A 444 -7.65 24.26 -12.19
N ILE A 445 -6.37 24.47 -11.89
CA ILE A 445 -5.74 23.94 -10.67
C ILE A 445 -6.41 24.51 -9.41
N ARG A 446 -6.65 25.83 -9.33
CA ARG A 446 -7.33 26.45 -8.18
C ARG A 446 -8.75 25.92 -8.01
N GLN A 447 -9.50 25.81 -9.11
CA GLN A 447 -10.86 25.29 -9.08
C GLN A 447 -10.90 23.84 -8.61
N THR A 448 -9.98 22.98 -9.10
CA THR A 448 -9.86 21.60 -8.63
C THR A 448 -9.51 21.57 -7.15
N TRP A 449 -8.54 22.36 -6.69
CA TRP A 449 -8.13 22.41 -5.29
C TRP A 449 -9.31 22.75 -4.37
N GLN A 450 -10.08 23.80 -4.71
CA GLN A 450 -11.26 24.22 -3.94
C GLN A 450 -12.35 23.13 -3.93
N ARG A 451 -12.67 22.54 -5.09
CA ARG A 451 -13.77 21.55 -5.21
C ARG A 451 -13.43 20.19 -4.61
N LYS A 452 -12.15 19.80 -4.63
CA LYS A 452 -11.69 18.45 -4.30
C LYS A 452 -10.98 18.36 -2.95
N GLN A 453 -10.93 19.46 -2.21
CA GLN A 453 -10.27 19.54 -0.91
C GLN A 453 -10.70 18.40 0.03
N GLY A 454 -9.71 17.70 0.58
CA GLY A 454 -9.90 16.58 1.51
C GLY A 454 -10.26 15.25 0.85
N ILE A 455 -10.37 15.17 -0.47
CA ILE A 455 -10.63 13.90 -1.18
C ILE A 455 -9.34 13.09 -1.32
N GLN A 456 -9.38 11.82 -0.91
CA GLN A 456 -8.28 10.86 -1.05
C GLN A 456 -7.75 10.83 -2.50
N SER A 457 -6.43 10.97 -2.65
CA SER A 457 -5.75 11.09 -3.95
C SER A 457 -4.36 10.46 -3.87
N PRO A 458 -3.86 9.81 -4.94
CA PRO A 458 -2.51 9.24 -4.93
C PRO A 458 -1.40 10.28 -5.04
N PHE A 459 -1.74 11.53 -5.39
CA PHE A 459 -0.76 12.57 -5.69
C PHE A 459 -0.90 13.84 -4.86
N VAL A 460 -2.10 14.17 -4.37
CA VAL A 460 -2.33 15.44 -3.68
C VAL A 460 -2.23 15.25 -2.16
N ASN A 461 -1.24 15.88 -1.54
CA ASN A 461 -1.14 16.02 -0.09
C ASN A 461 -1.83 17.33 0.34
N TRP A 462 -3.08 17.24 0.79
CA TRP A 462 -3.89 18.40 1.16
C TRP A 462 -3.37 19.18 2.37
N SER A 463 -2.74 18.51 3.32
CA SER A 463 -2.18 19.18 4.51
C SER A 463 -0.94 20.01 4.19
N LEU A 464 -0.17 19.59 3.18
CA LEU A 464 1.05 20.29 2.77
C LEU A 464 0.75 21.38 1.73
N LEU A 465 -0.14 21.10 0.78
CA LEU A 465 -0.47 22.02 -0.31
C LEU A 465 -1.51 23.07 0.15
N SER A 466 -1.07 24.00 0.99
CA SER A 466 -1.85 25.15 1.43
C SER A 466 -2.20 26.08 0.25
N GLU A 467 -3.22 26.93 0.44
CA GLU A 467 -3.61 27.93 -0.56
C GLU A 467 -2.46 28.89 -0.89
N GLU A 468 -1.73 29.35 0.14
CA GLU A 468 -0.56 30.22 -0.03
C GLU A 468 0.54 29.56 -0.87
N LEU A 469 0.92 28.32 -0.54
CA LEU A 469 1.92 27.58 -1.30
C LEU A 469 1.47 27.36 -2.74
N LEU A 470 0.19 27.02 -2.94
CA LEU A 470 -0.41 26.83 -4.26
C LEU A 470 -0.30 28.09 -5.11
N ASP A 471 -0.68 29.25 -4.55
CA ASP A 471 -0.65 30.52 -5.27
C ASP A 471 0.77 30.98 -5.59
N GLN A 472 1.70 30.86 -4.65
CA GLN A 472 3.12 31.16 -4.89
C GLN A 472 3.69 30.26 -5.99
N ALA A 473 3.39 28.96 -5.95
CA ALA A 473 3.83 28.01 -6.95
C ALA A 473 3.26 28.34 -8.34
N LEU A 474 1.96 28.61 -8.45
CA LEU A 474 1.33 28.96 -9.74
C LEU A 474 1.85 30.27 -10.33
N HIS A 475 2.24 31.22 -9.47
CA HIS A 475 2.79 32.51 -9.89
C HIS A 475 4.26 32.44 -10.30
N CYS A 476 5.07 31.60 -9.64
CA CYS A 476 6.52 31.56 -9.85
C CYS A 476 7.01 30.41 -10.75
N LEU A 477 6.24 29.33 -10.92
CA LEU A 477 6.64 28.17 -11.71
C LEU A 477 6.27 28.36 -13.19
N PRO A 478 7.25 28.30 -14.12
CA PRO A 478 6.96 28.34 -15.55
C PRO A 478 6.15 27.12 -16.00
N ALA A 479 5.11 27.34 -16.82
CA ALA A 479 4.27 26.28 -17.37
C ALA A 479 5.08 25.23 -18.17
N ALA A 480 6.16 25.66 -18.85
CA ALA A 480 7.08 24.78 -19.55
C ALA A 480 7.78 23.78 -18.61
N HIS A 481 8.14 24.21 -17.39
CA HIS A 481 8.77 23.33 -16.40
C HIS A 481 7.75 22.33 -15.83
N LEU A 482 6.52 22.80 -15.54
CA LEU A 482 5.41 21.93 -15.14
C LEU A 482 5.16 20.82 -16.18
N ARG A 483 5.11 21.19 -17.47
CA ARG A 483 4.93 20.23 -18.58
C ARG A 483 6.00 19.15 -18.56
N LEU A 484 7.27 19.53 -18.44
CA LEU A 484 8.40 18.61 -18.41
C LEU A 484 8.34 17.67 -17.20
N TRP A 485 8.00 18.19 -16.02
CA TRP A 485 7.81 17.35 -14.83
C TRP A 485 6.66 16.36 -14.98
N PHE A 486 5.51 16.81 -15.47
CA PHE A 486 4.33 15.95 -15.62
C PHE A 486 4.55 14.87 -16.67
N GLN A 487 5.21 15.20 -17.78
CA GLN A 487 5.62 14.21 -18.78
C GLN A 487 6.58 13.18 -18.17
N ARG A 488 7.57 13.61 -17.38
CA ARG A 488 8.48 12.69 -16.67
C ARG A 488 7.73 11.78 -15.69
N LEU A 489 6.75 12.31 -14.95
CA LEU A 489 5.90 11.50 -14.06
C LEU A 489 5.13 10.44 -14.85
N LEU A 490 4.53 10.80 -15.99
CA LEU A 490 3.74 9.88 -16.82
C LEU A 490 4.56 8.75 -17.46
N LEU A 491 5.87 8.93 -17.66
CA LEU A 491 6.75 7.86 -18.14
C LEU A 491 6.87 6.70 -17.14
N ASP A 492 6.93 7.01 -15.84
CA ASP A 492 6.92 6.01 -14.77
C ASP A 492 6.43 6.64 -13.46
N LEU A 493 5.13 6.55 -13.21
CA LEU A 493 4.51 7.13 -12.01
C LEU A 493 5.06 6.52 -10.71
N ARG A 494 5.50 5.25 -10.73
CA ARG A 494 6.03 4.59 -9.54
C ARG A 494 7.48 5.02 -9.28
N GLY A 495 8.29 5.06 -10.32
CA GLY A 495 9.72 5.36 -10.25
C GLY A 495 10.06 6.86 -10.14
N ASN A 496 9.24 7.72 -10.74
CA ASN A 496 9.53 9.15 -10.84
C ASN A 496 8.79 10.02 -9.82
N ARG A 497 7.83 9.49 -9.06
CA ARG A 497 7.14 10.24 -7.99
C ARG A 497 8.03 10.60 -6.79
N ALA A 498 9.26 10.09 -6.71
CA ALA A 498 10.16 10.26 -5.57
C ALA A 498 11.55 10.72 -6.02
N GLY A 499 12.23 11.45 -5.12
CA GLY A 499 13.58 11.97 -5.32
C GLY A 499 13.60 13.39 -5.90
N MET A 500 12.49 14.12 -5.83
CA MET A 500 12.50 15.57 -6.04
C MET A 500 13.21 16.26 -4.87
N PRO A 501 13.80 17.45 -5.08
CA PRO A 501 14.49 18.18 -4.03
C PRO A 501 13.60 18.49 -2.82
N ASP A 502 14.19 18.51 -1.63
CA ASP A 502 13.49 18.70 -0.36
C ASP A 502 12.75 20.03 -0.31
N LEU A 503 13.43 21.13 -0.66
CA LEU A 503 12.92 22.48 -0.50
C LEU A 503 12.63 23.14 -1.85
N ILE A 504 11.70 24.10 -1.83
CA ILE A 504 11.51 25.07 -2.89
C ILE A 504 11.48 26.48 -2.33
N GLN A 505 12.25 27.38 -2.95
CA GLN A 505 12.28 28.80 -2.63
C GLN A 505 11.63 29.59 -3.76
N PHE A 506 10.79 30.55 -3.43
CA PHE A 506 10.14 31.44 -4.38
C PHE A 506 10.61 32.89 -4.19
N TRP A 507 10.68 33.65 -5.28
CA TRP A 507 10.81 35.11 -5.27
C TRP A 507 9.62 35.68 -6.07
N PRO A 508 8.47 35.93 -5.42
CA PRO A 508 7.24 36.31 -6.11
C PRO A 508 7.35 37.59 -6.94
N GLU A 509 8.09 38.59 -6.45
CA GLU A 509 8.33 39.86 -7.17
C GLU A 509 9.11 39.65 -8.47
N GLU A 510 10.02 38.67 -8.50
CA GLU A 510 10.83 38.33 -9.66
C GLU A 510 10.21 37.23 -10.53
N ARG A 511 9.10 36.61 -10.09
CA ARG A 511 8.51 35.40 -10.67
C ARG A 511 9.53 34.28 -10.90
N ARG A 512 10.42 34.09 -9.92
CA ARG A 512 11.49 33.08 -9.95
C ARG A 512 11.27 32.05 -8.85
N TYR A 513 11.77 30.84 -9.09
CA TYR A 513 11.88 29.81 -8.07
C TYR A 513 13.27 29.16 -8.09
N ARG A 514 13.57 28.38 -7.06
CA ARG A 514 14.72 27.49 -6.98
C ARG A 514 14.39 26.27 -6.13
N MET A 515 14.75 25.08 -6.60
CA MET A 515 14.65 23.86 -5.81
C MET A 515 15.98 23.56 -5.13
N ILE A 516 15.95 23.03 -3.92
CA ILE A 516 17.15 22.79 -3.11
C ILE A 516 17.07 21.41 -2.47
N GLU A 517 18.03 20.56 -2.79
CA GLU A 517 18.21 19.24 -2.16
C GLU A 517 19.21 19.40 -1.01
N VAL A 518 18.80 19.08 0.22
CA VAL A 518 19.59 19.30 1.43
C VAL A 518 20.36 18.04 1.79
N LYS A 519 21.62 18.21 2.19
CA LYS A 519 22.51 17.14 2.65
C LYS A 519 23.16 17.51 3.96
N GLY A 520 22.71 16.84 5.02
CA GLY A 520 23.34 16.92 6.33
C GLY A 520 24.72 16.23 6.38
N PRO A 521 25.43 16.36 7.52
CA PRO A 521 26.74 15.75 7.69
C PRO A 521 26.72 14.23 7.47
N GLY A 522 27.50 13.77 6.48
CA GLY A 522 27.61 12.34 6.14
C GLY A 522 26.56 11.81 5.16
N ASP A 523 25.55 12.61 4.80
CA ASP A 523 24.55 12.20 3.81
C ASP A 523 25.05 12.32 2.36
N ARG A 524 24.51 11.49 1.47
CA ARG A 524 24.87 11.46 0.05
C ARG A 524 23.61 11.38 -0.81
N LEU A 525 23.68 11.98 -2.00
CA LEU A 525 22.63 11.91 -3.00
C LEU A 525 22.29 10.46 -3.37
N GLN A 526 21.02 10.12 -3.20
CA GLN A 526 20.42 8.86 -3.63
C GLN A 526 20.30 8.79 -5.16
N ASP A 527 20.17 7.59 -5.71
CA ASP A 527 20.15 7.38 -7.17
C ASP A 527 18.95 8.08 -7.85
N ASN A 528 17.77 8.08 -7.23
CA ASN A 528 16.58 8.81 -7.74
C ASN A 528 16.75 10.33 -7.70
N GLN A 529 17.34 10.87 -6.63
CA GLN A 529 17.68 12.29 -6.52
C GLN A 529 18.63 12.73 -7.63
N ARG A 530 19.70 11.97 -7.88
CA ARG A 530 20.62 12.26 -8.99
C ARG A 530 19.93 12.27 -10.35
N ARG A 531 18.97 11.36 -10.59
CA ARG A 531 18.20 11.35 -11.84
C ARG A 531 17.32 12.60 -11.98
N TRP A 532 16.70 13.06 -10.90
CA TRP A 532 15.93 14.30 -10.88
C TRP A 532 16.80 15.54 -11.08
N LEU A 533 17.94 15.64 -10.40
CA LEU A 533 18.91 16.73 -10.57
C LEU A 533 19.43 16.80 -12.01
N ALA A 534 19.82 15.65 -12.59
CA ALA A 534 20.29 15.58 -13.98
C ALA A 534 19.18 15.93 -14.99
N PHE A 535 17.91 15.60 -14.68
CA PHE A 535 16.77 16.02 -15.49
C PHE A 535 16.59 17.54 -15.44
N CYS A 536 16.58 18.12 -14.24
CA CYS A 536 16.47 19.56 -14.04
C CYS A 536 17.59 20.33 -14.75
N ALA A 537 18.84 19.90 -14.58
CA ALA A 537 20.00 20.53 -15.22
C ALA A 537 19.91 20.52 -16.76
N ARG A 538 19.50 19.40 -17.36
CA ARG A 538 19.32 19.26 -18.82
C ARG A 538 18.28 20.23 -19.38
N HIS A 539 17.29 20.60 -18.57
CA HIS A 539 16.21 21.50 -18.96
C HIS A 539 16.39 22.93 -18.44
N GLY A 540 17.57 23.27 -17.88
CA GLY A 540 17.85 24.62 -17.37
C GLY A 540 16.99 25.02 -16.17
N MET A 541 16.51 24.04 -15.39
CA MET A 541 15.70 24.30 -14.20
C MET A 541 16.61 24.67 -13.02
N PRO A 542 16.25 25.70 -12.23
CA PRO A 542 17.06 26.16 -11.10
C PRO A 542 17.04 25.14 -9.96
N VAL A 543 18.14 24.39 -9.80
CA VAL A 543 18.28 23.40 -8.75
C VAL A 543 19.67 23.43 -8.12
N ASP A 544 19.71 23.45 -6.79
CA ASP A 544 20.93 23.44 -5.98
C ASP A 544 21.00 22.19 -5.10
N VAL A 545 22.21 21.78 -4.76
CA VAL A 545 22.48 20.82 -3.68
C VAL A 545 23.14 21.57 -2.53
N CYS A 546 22.47 21.63 -1.38
CA CYS A 546 22.89 22.34 -0.18
C CYS A 546 23.54 21.38 0.83
N TYR A 547 24.84 21.51 1.05
CA TYR A 547 25.57 20.76 2.08
C TYR A 547 25.65 21.57 3.37
N VAL A 548 25.21 20.97 4.48
CA VAL A 548 25.18 21.62 5.79
C VAL A 548 26.27 21.06 6.69
N HIS A 549 27.00 21.99 7.31
CA HIS A 549 27.89 21.72 8.42
C HIS A 549 27.34 22.38 9.68
N TRP A 550 27.31 21.64 10.80
CA TRP A 550 26.90 22.20 12.08
C TRP A 550 28.06 22.97 12.72
N THR A 551 27.78 24.21 13.12
CA THR A 551 28.67 24.99 13.99
C THR A 551 28.27 24.76 15.45
N PRO A 552 29.24 24.59 16.37
CA PRO A 552 28.98 24.42 17.80
C PRO A 552 28.20 25.56 18.45
#